data_AF-A0A1V3WER5-F1
#
_entry.id   AF-A0A1V3WER5-F1
#
_cell.length_a   1.000
_cell.length_b   1.000
_cell.length_c   1.000
_cell.angle_alpha   90.00
_cell.angle_beta   90.00
_cell.angle_gamma   90.00
#
_symmetry.space_group_name_H-M   'P 1'
#
loop_
_entity.id
_entity.type
_entity.pdbx_description
1 polymer ?
#
loop_
_entity_poly.entity_id
_entity_poly.type
_entity_poly.pdbx_seq_one_letter_code
_entity_poly.pdbx_strand_id
1 'polypeptide(L)'
;MTVYQETTHMDYGLWLLREPTGTITLTGWSETSGAATSPTASAKTDHWPLYTLCSEPSQLPTRLAELGLELAAGHDLSDLDKNWDVYLRHPDVPALRAALDTERARDRR
;
A
#
# COMPACT_ATOMS: atom_id res chain seq x y z
N MET A 1 -9.39 14.27 32.23
CA MET A 1 -10.33 14.40 31.10
C MET A 1 -9.52 14.14 29.84
N THR A 2 -9.32 12.87 29.52
CA THR A 2 -8.49 12.43 28.40
C THR A 2 -9.36 12.47 27.16
N VAL A 3 -9.09 13.42 26.28
CA VAL A 3 -9.71 13.47 24.95
C VAL A 3 -9.10 12.32 24.17
N TYR A 4 -9.86 11.25 23.96
CA TYR A 4 -9.53 10.21 22.98
C TYR A 4 -9.76 10.81 21.59
N GLN A 5 -8.83 11.65 21.14
CA GLN A 5 -8.64 11.88 19.71
C GLN A 5 -7.96 10.63 19.16
N GLU A 6 -8.71 9.54 19.07
CA GLU A 6 -8.40 8.40 18.22
C GLU A 6 -8.66 8.84 16.77
N THR A 7 -7.98 9.90 16.36
CA THR A 7 -7.72 10.19 14.96
C THR A 7 -6.89 8.99 14.53
N THR A 8 -7.47 8.09 13.74
CA THR A 8 -6.75 7.05 13.03
C THR A 8 -5.76 7.76 12.11
N HIS A 9 -4.65 8.23 12.66
CA HIS A 9 -3.52 8.75 11.91
C HIS A 9 -2.99 7.54 11.17
N MET A 10 -3.34 7.42 9.90
CA MET A 10 -2.77 6.36 9.08
C MET A 10 -1.38 6.86 8.72
N ASP A 11 -0.36 6.30 9.35
CA ASP A 11 1.04 6.57 9.03
C ASP A 11 1.44 5.97 7.65
N TYR A 12 0.47 5.67 6.79
CA TYR A 12 0.65 5.10 5.47
C TYR A 12 -0.59 5.26 4.58
N GLY A 13 -0.39 5.12 3.27
CA GLY A 13 -1.44 4.93 2.28
C GLY A 13 -1.00 3.92 1.23
N LEU A 14 -1.88 2.98 0.88
CA LEU A 14 -1.64 1.97 -0.17
C LEU A 14 -2.75 2.08 -1.20
N TRP A 15 -2.41 1.99 -2.49
CA TRP A 15 -3.40 1.93 -3.55
C TRP A 15 -2.91 1.14 -4.76
N LEU A 16 -3.89 0.61 -5.49
CA LEU A 16 -3.69 -0.09 -6.74
C LEU A 16 -3.83 0.87 -7.92
N LEU A 17 -3.00 0.62 -8.93
CA LEU A 17 -3.04 1.29 -10.22
C LEU A 17 -3.13 0.24 -11.32
N ARG A 18 -3.92 0.53 -12.34
CA ARG A 18 -3.97 -0.27 -13.57
C ARG A 18 -3.19 0.44 -14.66
N GLU A 19 -2.13 -0.20 -15.14
CA GLU A 19 -1.37 0.30 -16.28
C GLU A 19 -2.19 0.14 -17.58
N PRO A 20 -1.95 0.99 -18.60
CA PRO A 20 -2.62 0.86 -19.90
C PRO A 20 -2.42 -0.51 -20.57
N THR A 21 -1.36 -1.22 -20.21
CA THR A 21 -1.05 -2.57 -20.69
C THR A 21 -1.90 -3.66 -20.04
N GLY A 22 -2.72 -3.31 -19.05
CA GLY A 22 -3.56 -4.23 -18.28
C GLY A 22 -2.91 -4.74 -16.99
N THR A 23 -1.61 -4.49 -16.80
CA THR A 23 -0.88 -4.86 -15.58
C THR A 23 -1.40 -4.07 -14.38
N ILE A 24 -1.59 -4.75 -13.26
CA ILE A 24 -1.96 -4.12 -11.99
C ILE A 24 -0.71 -3.98 -11.13
N THR A 25 -0.50 -2.76 -10.67
CA THR A 25 0.62 -2.40 -9.79
C THR A 25 0.10 -1.90 -8.45
N LEU A 26 0.90 -2.11 -7.41
CA LEU A 26 0.70 -1.60 -6.08
C LEU A 26 1.74 -0.52 -5.80
N THR A 27 1.29 0.58 -5.23
CA THR A 27 2.17 1.63 -4.70
C THR A 27 1.58 2.21 -3.43
N GLY A 28 2.34 3.10 -2.81
CA GLY A 28 1.99 3.62 -1.51
C GLY A 28 2.91 4.72 -1.02
N TRP A 29 2.62 5.16 0.19
CA TRP A 29 3.53 5.91 1.03
C TRP A 29 3.43 5.39 2.46
N SER A 30 4.51 5.55 3.22
CA SER A 30 4.54 5.28 4.65
C SER A 30 5.36 6.36 5.34
N GLU A 31 4.87 6.89 6.44
CA GLU A 31 5.62 7.76 7.32
C GLU A 31 6.54 6.94 8.20
N THR A 32 7.82 7.30 8.19
CA THR A 32 8.76 6.80 9.19
C THR A 32 8.97 7.91 10.20
N SER A 33 8.53 7.69 11.44
CA SER A 33 8.90 8.58 12.53
C SER A 33 10.43 8.56 12.65
N GLY A 34 11.07 9.71 12.41
CA GLY A 34 12.50 9.86 12.66
C GLY A 34 12.78 9.47 14.11
N ALA A 35 13.77 8.59 14.34
CA ALA A 35 14.13 8.09 15.66
C ALA A 35 14.12 9.22 16.70
N ALA A 36 13.18 9.14 17.63
CA ALA A 36 12.83 10.23 18.50
C ALA A 36 13.94 10.50 19.54
N THR A 37 14.79 11.48 19.26
CA THR A 37 15.44 12.27 20.32
C THR A 37 14.77 13.62 20.53
N SER A 38 13.80 13.99 19.68
CA SER A 38 13.09 15.28 19.77
C SER A 38 11.61 15.14 19.40
N PRO A 39 10.67 15.62 20.24
CA PRO A 39 9.22 15.62 19.95
C PRO A 39 8.81 16.57 18.81
N THR A 40 9.77 17.25 18.18
CA THR A 40 9.59 18.15 17.03
C THR A 40 10.18 17.60 15.73
N ALA A 41 10.62 16.35 15.70
CA ALA A 41 11.15 15.76 14.48
C ALA A 41 10.02 15.57 13.46
N SER A 42 10.10 16.26 12.32
CA SER A 42 9.13 16.10 11.23
C SER A 42 9.11 14.64 10.76
N ALA A 43 7.92 14.05 10.68
CA ALA A 43 7.72 12.74 10.06
C ALA A 43 8.25 12.79 8.62
N LYS A 44 9.03 11.77 8.22
CA LYS A 44 9.47 11.64 6.83
C LYS A 44 8.50 10.73 6.11
N THR A 45 7.78 11.27 5.13
CA THR A 45 7.00 10.47 4.19
C THR A 45 7.93 9.78 3.21
N ASP A 46 7.88 8.46 3.17
CA ASP A 46 8.61 7.63 2.22
C ASP A 46 7.64 7.06 1.18
N HIS A 47 7.85 7.41 -0.08
CA HIS A 47 7.04 6.92 -1.20
C HIS A 47 7.57 5.58 -1.69
N TRP A 48 6.66 4.62 -1.84
CA TRP A 48 6.99 3.30 -2.30
C TRP A 48 7.17 3.30 -3.83
N PRO A 49 8.07 2.46 -4.36
CA PRO A 49 8.13 2.22 -5.79
C PRO A 49 6.87 1.48 -6.28
N LEU A 50 6.63 1.49 -7.59
CA LEU A 50 5.62 0.64 -8.20
C LEU A 50 6.06 -0.83 -8.12
N TYR A 51 5.23 -1.66 -7.49
CA TYR A 51 5.39 -3.11 -7.44
C TYR A 51 4.34 -3.76 -8.35
N THR A 52 4.79 -4.53 -9.34
CA THR A 52 3.88 -5.29 -10.20
C THR A 52 3.26 -6.44 -9.40
N LEU A 53 1.93 -6.48 -9.28
CA LEU A 53 1.23 -7.56 -8.59
C LEU A 53 0.86 -8.70 -9.54
N CYS A 54 0.20 -8.36 -10.64
CA CYS A 54 -0.28 -9.33 -11.62
C CYS A 54 -0.54 -8.68 -12.98
N SER A 55 -0.39 -9.44 -14.05
CA SER A 55 -0.70 -8.98 -15.41
C SER A 55 -2.17 -9.15 -15.78
N GLU A 56 -2.89 -10.02 -15.06
CA GLU A 56 -4.30 -10.32 -15.32
C GLU A 56 -5.18 -9.89 -14.12
N PRO A 57 -6.25 -9.09 -14.34
CA PRO A 57 -7.16 -8.66 -13.27
C PRO A 57 -7.86 -9.80 -12.53
N SER A 58 -8.08 -10.94 -13.19
CA SER A 58 -8.67 -12.12 -12.57
C SER A 58 -7.81 -12.74 -11.47
N GLN A 59 -6.49 -12.51 -11.49
CA GLN A 59 -5.55 -13.00 -10.48
C GLN A 59 -5.47 -12.08 -9.25
N LEU A 60 -5.94 -10.83 -9.39
CA LEU A 60 -5.82 -9.82 -8.36
C LEU A 60 -6.45 -10.24 -7.01
N PRO A 61 -7.68 -10.77 -6.93
CA PRO A 61 -8.28 -11.13 -5.65
C PRO A 61 -7.45 -12.18 -4.88
N THR A 62 -6.94 -13.19 -5.59
CA THR A 62 -6.04 -14.20 -5.01
C THR A 62 -4.75 -13.55 -4.53
N ARG A 63 -4.17 -12.68 -5.35
CA ARG A 63 -2.91 -12.01 -5.02
C ARG A 63 -3.03 -11.08 -3.81
N LEU A 64 -4.15 -10.38 -3.67
CA LEU A 64 -4.45 -9.55 -2.49
C LEU A 64 -4.56 -10.42 -1.23
N ALA A 65 -5.24 -11.57 -1.32
CA ALA A 65 -5.37 -12.49 -0.20
C ALA A 65 -4.02 -13.09 0.24
N GLU A 66 -3.14 -13.45 -0.70
CA GLU A 66 -1.77 -13.93 -0.39
C GLU A 66 -0.94 -12.87 0.35
N LEU A 67 -1.11 -11.60 -0.02
CA LEU A 67 -0.42 -10.46 0.56
C LEU A 67 -1.12 -9.90 1.81
N GLY A 68 -2.24 -10.48 2.25
CA GLY A 68 -3.02 -9.98 3.39
C GLY A 68 -3.60 -8.57 3.19
N LEU A 69 -3.78 -8.15 1.93
CA LEU A 69 -4.30 -6.83 1.58
C LEU A 69 -5.83 -6.83 1.60
N GLU A 70 -6.39 -5.82 2.26
CA GLU A 70 -7.84 -5.62 2.33
C GLU A 70 -8.24 -4.31 1.66
N LEU A 71 -9.42 -4.27 1.03
CA LEU A 71 -9.95 -3.04 0.46
C LEU A 71 -10.29 -2.02 1.56
N ALA A 72 -9.93 -0.76 1.36
CA ALA A 72 -10.40 0.31 2.21
C ALA A 72 -11.94 0.44 2.08
N ALA A 73 -12.58 0.90 3.16
CA ALA A 73 -14.04 1.02 3.18
C ALA A 73 -14.55 1.92 2.05
N GLY A 74 -15.50 1.40 1.26
CA GLY A 74 -16.10 2.13 0.13
C GLY A 74 -15.37 1.98 -1.21
N HIS A 75 -14.28 1.21 -1.27
CA HIS A 75 -13.57 0.91 -2.52
C HIS A 75 -13.92 -0.47 -3.07
N ASP A 76 -13.97 -0.60 -4.39
CA ASP A 76 -14.20 -1.85 -5.10
C ASP A 76 -13.12 -2.07 -6.19
N LEU A 77 -12.80 -3.33 -6.49
CA LEU A 77 -11.82 -3.65 -7.54
C LEU A 77 -12.27 -3.18 -8.93
N SER A 78 -13.58 -3.10 -9.17
CA SER A 78 -14.15 -2.61 -10.43
C SER A 78 -13.85 -1.13 -10.68
N ASP A 79 -13.41 -0.38 -9.67
CA ASP A 79 -12.95 1.00 -9.88
C ASP A 79 -11.63 1.05 -10.66
N LEU A 80 -10.83 -0.03 -10.66
CA LEU A 80 -9.68 -0.16 -11.55
C LEU A 80 -10.09 -0.22 -13.04
N ASP A 81 -11.28 -0.72 -13.38
CA ASP A 81 -11.80 -0.68 -14.74
C ASP A 81 -12.15 0.75 -15.19
N LYS A 82 -12.40 1.64 -14.25
CA LYS A 82 -12.61 3.08 -14.49
C LYS A 82 -11.31 3.88 -14.44
N ASN A 83 -10.16 3.19 -14.29
CA ASN A 83 -8.85 3.79 -14.13
C ASN A 83 -8.76 4.68 -12.88
N TRP A 84 -9.45 4.30 -11.81
CA TRP A 84 -9.43 4.98 -10.51
C TRP A 84 -8.50 4.27 -9.53
N ASP A 85 -7.94 5.04 -8.61
CA ASP A 85 -7.10 4.52 -7.53
C ASP A 85 -7.96 3.73 -6.53
N VAL A 86 -7.57 2.47 -6.28
CA VAL A 86 -8.25 1.61 -5.31
C VAL A 86 -7.40 1.52 -4.05
N TYR A 87 -7.88 2.12 -2.96
CA TYR A 87 -7.14 2.17 -1.71
C TYR A 87 -7.25 0.86 -0.94
N LEU A 88 -6.12 0.48 -0.32
CA LEU A 88 -5.95 -0.75 0.42
C LEU A 88 -5.50 -0.49 1.85
N ARG A 89 -5.70 -1.50 2.69
CA ARG A 89 -5.25 -1.56 4.08
C ARG A 89 -4.44 -2.83 4.29
N HIS A 90 -3.45 -2.73 5.17
CA HIS A 90 -2.65 -3.86 5.59
C HIS A 90 -2.32 -3.74 7.09
N PRO A 91 -2.42 -4.81 7.88
CA PRO A 91 -2.15 -4.76 9.32
C PRO A 91 -0.66 -4.54 9.65
N ASP A 92 0.25 -4.95 8.75
CA ASP A 92 1.71 -4.84 8.93
C ASP A 92 2.40 -4.28 7.67
N VAL A 93 2.38 -2.96 7.52
CA VAL A 93 2.93 -2.27 6.35
C VAL A 93 4.44 -2.46 6.18
N PRO A 94 5.28 -2.44 7.23
CA PRO A 94 6.69 -2.78 7.12
C PRO A 94 6.96 -4.20 6.59
N ALA A 95 6.22 -5.22 7.06
CA ALA A 95 6.38 -6.59 6.59
C ALA A 95 5.96 -6.75 5.12
N LEU A 96 4.82 -6.13 4.74
CA LEU A 96 4.36 -6.11 3.35
C LEU A 96 5.42 -5.54 2.42
N ARG A 97 6.00 -4.38 2.79
CA ARG A 97 7.04 -3.74 1.98
C ARG A 97 8.25 -4.66 1.78
N ALA A 98 8.73 -5.27 2.85
CA ALA A 98 9.89 -6.17 2.79
C ALA A 98 9.64 -7.38 1.89
N ALA A 99 8.42 -7.94 1.91
CA ALA A 99 8.02 -9.01 1.01
C ALA A 99 8.04 -8.54 -0.46
N LEU A 100 7.42 -7.41 -0.76
CA LEU A 100 7.36 -6.83 -2.11
C LEU A 100 8.76 -6.46 -2.66
N ASP A 101 9.63 -5.88 -1.83
CA ASP A 101 11.02 -5.59 -2.23
C ASP A 101 11.82 -6.86 -2.50
N THR A 102 11.59 -7.93 -1.73
CA THR A 102 12.22 -9.23 -1.97
C THR A 102 11.78 -9.83 -3.30
N GLU A 103 10.49 -9.78 -3.62
CA GLU A 103 9.95 -10.25 -4.89
C GLU A 103 10.48 -9.44 -6.08
N ARG A 104 10.46 -8.11 -5.97
CA ARG A 104 11.01 -7.20 -6.98
C ARG A 104 12.50 -7.43 -7.23
N ALA A 105 13.27 -7.75 -6.19
CA ALA A 105 14.69 -8.07 -6.34
C ALA A 105 14.92 -9.42 -7.04
N ARG A 106 14.01 -10.39 -6.89
CA ARG A 106 14.05 -11.67 -7.58
C ARG A 106 13.70 -11.55 -9.06
N ASP A 107 12.68 -10.75 -9.38
CA ASP A 107 12.23 -10.52 -10.77
C ASP A 107 13.30 -9.82 -11.64
N ARG A 108 14.22 -9.08 -11.00
CA ARG A 108 15.34 -8.38 -11.66
C ARG A 108 16.60 -9.24 -11.89
N ARG A 109 16.64 -10.48 -11.41
CA ARG A 109 17.79 -11.39 -11.57
C ARG A 109 17.59 -12.34 -12.74
#